data_AF-A0A8S3JDP4-F1
#
_entry.id   AF-A0A8S3JDP4-F1
#
_cell.length_a   1.000
_cell.length_b   1.000
_cell.length_c   1.000
_cell.angle_alpha   90.00
_cell.angle_beta   90.00
_cell.angle_gamma   90.00
#
_symmetry.space_group_name_H-M   'P 1'
#
loop_
_entity.id
_entity.type
_entity.pdbx_description
1 polymer ?
#
loop_
_entity_poly.entity_id
_entity_poly.type
_entity_poly.pdbx_seq_one_letter_code
_entity_poly.pdbx_strand_id
1 'polypeptide(L)'
;MDDIQISSFLKFINYHLSSKNDQKLVKDLSQDLANGHVLIDLIEIFSSTKLKREHGHTRFHSLTNVQYVLDYLKLHMQHINISPHDIVSGNRKQILALLWIIMKIFDFPSFHIATNKHIHNENTIFSYGQDRSDLLKWTNRLLN
;
A
#
# COMPACT_ATOMS: atom_id res chain seq x y z
N MET A 1 1.81 -17.13 2.70
CA MET A 1 1.48 -15.87 2.01
C MET A 1 2.58 -15.67 1.01
N ASP A 2 2.23 -15.55 -0.26
CA ASP A 2 3.20 -15.77 -1.33
C ASP A 2 4.11 -14.54 -1.47
N ASP A 3 5.43 -14.77 -1.41
CA ASP A 3 6.47 -13.75 -1.50
C ASP A 3 6.34 -12.87 -2.77
N ILE A 4 5.68 -13.42 -3.79
CA ILE A 4 5.36 -12.77 -5.06
C ILE A 4 4.44 -11.54 -4.87
N GLN A 5 3.44 -11.65 -3.98
CA GLN A 5 2.51 -10.55 -3.71
C GLN A 5 3.18 -9.42 -2.94
N ILE A 6 3.98 -9.78 -1.93
CA ILE A 6 4.77 -8.84 -1.12
C ILE A 6 5.77 -8.09 -2.02
N SER A 7 6.44 -8.81 -2.92
CA SER A 7 7.33 -8.21 -3.92
C SER A 7 6.61 -7.17 -4.78
N SER A 8 5.38 -7.48 -5.21
CA SER A 8 4.57 -6.58 -6.06
C SER A 8 4.20 -5.28 -5.35
N PHE A 9 3.72 -5.36 -4.11
CA PHE A 9 3.43 -4.16 -3.31
C PHE A 9 4.70 -3.35 -3.01
N LEU A 10 5.82 -4.00 -2.69
CA LEU A 10 7.09 -3.31 -2.44
C LEU A 10 7.55 -2.51 -3.66
N LYS A 11 7.49 -3.10 -4.85
CA LYS A 11 7.85 -2.43 -6.11
C LYS A 11 6.91 -1.28 -6.43
N PHE A 12 5.61 -1.46 -6.24
CA PHE A 12 4.61 -0.39 -6.42
C PHE A 12 4.88 0.80 -5.48
N ILE A 13 5.06 0.55 -4.19
CA ILE A 13 5.32 1.60 -3.20
C ILE A 13 6.63 2.32 -3.54
N ASN A 14 7.71 1.58 -3.79
CA ASN A 14 9.01 2.17 -4.10
C ASN A 14 8.99 2.98 -5.40
N TYR A 15 8.24 2.55 -6.41
CA TYR A 15 8.03 3.33 -7.63
C TYR A 15 7.40 4.69 -7.33
N HIS A 16 6.33 4.73 -6.52
CA HIS A 16 5.66 5.98 -6.17
C HIS A 16 6.47 6.86 -5.20
N LEU A 17 7.21 6.25 -4.26
CA LEU A 17 8.09 7.00 -3.35
C LEU A 17 9.32 7.56 -4.05
N SER A 18 9.84 6.91 -5.10
CA SER A 18 11.00 7.41 -5.86
C SER A 18 10.76 8.79 -6.51
N SER A 19 9.50 9.19 -6.68
CA SER A 19 9.12 10.53 -7.16
C SER A 19 9.25 11.62 -6.09
N LYS A 20 9.35 11.27 -4.80
CA LYS A 20 9.67 12.17 -3.69
C LYS A 20 11.15 11.98 -3.35
N ASN A 21 12.01 12.90 -3.81
CA ASN A 21 13.47 12.89 -3.57
C ASN A 21 13.88 12.36 -2.19
N ASP A 22 14.89 11.48 -2.16
CA ASP A 22 15.59 10.95 -0.97
C ASP A 22 14.79 10.10 0.02
N GLN A 23 13.60 9.62 -0.35
CA GLN A 23 12.89 8.67 0.52
C GLN A 23 13.53 7.28 0.53
N LYS A 24 13.79 6.78 1.75
CA LYS A 24 14.31 5.44 1.99
C LYS A 24 13.36 4.41 1.37
N LEU A 25 13.89 3.59 0.47
CA LEU A 25 13.14 2.49 -0.13
C LEU A 25 12.62 1.55 0.95
N VAL A 26 11.35 1.19 0.84
CA VAL A 26 10.66 0.19 1.65
C VAL A 26 11.23 -1.17 1.31
N LYS A 27 11.71 -1.89 2.34
CA LYS A 27 12.27 -3.24 2.24
C LYS A 27 11.40 -4.27 2.95
N ASP A 28 10.78 -3.88 4.07
CA ASP A 28 9.86 -4.73 4.82
C ASP A 28 8.56 -3.97 5.07
N LEU A 29 7.48 -4.42 4.44
CA LEU A 29 6.15 -3.82 4.59
C LEU A 29 5.70 -3.75 6.06
N SER A 30 6.09 -4.72 6.87
CA SER A 30 5.68 -4.84 8.28
C SER A 30 6.33 -3.78 9.16
N GLN A 31 7.60 -3.47 8.89
CA GLN A 31 8.40 -2.54 9.69
C GLN A 31 8.31 -1.12 9.15
N ASP A 32 8.46 -0.96 7.83
CA ASP A 32 8.60 0.35 7.21
C ASP A 32 7.26 1.11 7.11
N LEU A 33 6.11 0.41 7.14
CA LEU A 33 4.78 1.04 7.15
C LEU A 33 4.22 1.22 8.57
N ALA A 34 4.80 0.57 9.58
CA ALA A 34 4.25 0.55 10.95
C ALA A 34 4.23 1.94 11.61
N ASN A 35 5.08 2.88 11.19
CA ASN A 35 5.09 4.24 11.72
C ASN A 35 4.05 5.18 11.06
N GLY A 36 3.37 4.71 10.01
CA GLY A 36 2.35 5.46 9.27
C GLY A 36 2.87 6.49 8.27
N HIS A 37 4.16 6.81 8.23
CA HIS A 37 4.68 7.86 7.35
C HIS A 37 4.58 7.50 5.87
N VAL A 38 5.00 6.29 5.50
CA VAL A 38 4.88 5.80 4.12
C VAL A 38 3.43 5.78 3.67
N LEU A 39 2.52 5.37 4.57
CA LEU A 39 1.09 5.35 4.27
C LEU A 39 0.54 6.76 4.02
N ILE A 40 0.90 7.74 4.85
CA ILE A 40 0.57 9.14 4.63
C ILE A 40 1.12 9.60 3.27
N ASP A 41 2.38 9.30 2.97
CA ASP A 41 3.01 9.71 1.71
C ASP A 41 2.27 9.15 0.50
N LEU A 42 1.83 7.89 0.55
CA LEU A 42 1.02 7.29 -0.52
C LEU A 42 -0.31 8.03 -0.71
N ILE A 43 -1.02 8.35 0.38
CA ILE A 43 -2.26 9.13 0.27
C ILE A 43 -1.98 10.51 -0.34
N GLU A 44 -0.95 11.22 0.11
CA GLU A 44 -0.62 12.55 -0.40
C GLU A 44 -0.27 12.51 -1.90
N ILE A 45 0.49 11.50 -2.34
CA ILE A 45 0.84 11.30 -3.75
C ILE A 45 -0.40 11.07 -4.60
N PHE A 46 -1.32 10.22 -4.16
CA PHE A 46 -2.49 9.85 -4.97
C PHE A 46 -3.63 10.86 -4.91
N SER A 47 -3.84 11.48 -3.76
CA SER A 47 -4.92 12.47 -3.56
C SER A 47 -4.51 13.90 -3.90
N SER A 48 -3.21 14.17 -4.07
CA SER A 48 -2.64 15.52 -4.05
C SER A 48 -3.05 16.36 -2.82
N THR A 49 -3.48 15.71 -1.74
CA THR A 49 -3.98 16.34 -0.52
C THR A 49 -3.00 16.09 0.61
N LYS A 50 -2.62 17.15 1.33
CA LYS A 50 -1.73 17.03 2.50
C LYS A 50 -2.50 16.51 3.71
N LEU A 51 -2.00 15.42 4.29
CA LEU A 51 -2.56 14.86 5.52
C LEU A 51 -1.84 15.43 6.74
N LYS A 52 -2.49 15.35 7.91
CA LYS A 52 -1.83 15.63 9.18
C LYS A 52 -0.74 14.59 9.44
N ARG A 53 0.35 15.01 10.08
CA ARG A 53 1.50 14.15 10.39
C ARG A 53 2.08 14.50 11.75
N GLU A 54 2.19 13.50 12.60
CA GLU A 54 2.96 13.54 13.84
C GLU A 54 4.41 13.14 13.55
N HIS A 55 5.38 13.93 14.04
CA HIS A 55 6.80 13.71 13.80
C HIS A 55 7.53 12.98 14.94
N GLY A 56 6.83 12.61 16.01
CA GLY A 56 7.42 11.89 17.14
C GLY A 56 7.64 10.40 16.87
N HIS A 57 8.55 9.79 17.62
CA HIS A 57 8.99 8.39 17.41
C HIS A 57 8.31 7.38 18.34
N THR A 58 7.41 7.83 19.21
CA THR A 58 6.72 6.94 20.15
C THR A 58 5.62 6.16 19.44
N ARG A 59 5.23 4.99 19.98
CA ARG A 59 4.08 4.21 19.51
C ARG A 59 2.78 5.02 19.37
N PHE A 60 2.56 6.01 20.24
CA PHE A 60 1.39 6.89 20.14
C PHE A 60 1.37 7.67 18.83
N HIS A 61 2.44 8.38 18.48
CA HIS A 61 2.57 9.07 17.19
C HIS A 61 2.38 8.14 15.99
N SER A 62 2.91 6.91 16.03
CA SER A 62 2.67 5.91 14.98
C SER A 62 1.19 5.55 14.85
N LEU A 63 0.50 5.33 15.97
CA LEU A 63 -0.95 5.05 15.98
C LEU A 63 -1.73 6.23 15.41
N THR A 64 -1.39 7.46 15.81
CA THR A 64 -2.02 8.68 15.32
C THR A 64 -1.83 8.85 13.81
N ASN A 65 -0.61 8.64 13.30
CA ASN A 65 -0.32 8.71 11.87
C ASN A 65 -1.13 7.69 11.07
N VAL A 66 -1.20 6.43 11.53
CA VAL A 66 -2.02 5.40 10.89
C VAL A 66 -3.51 5.75 10.99
N GLN A 67 -3.96 6.31 12.11
CA GLN A 67 -5.35 6.74 12.29
C GLN A 67 -5.74 7.81 11.27
N TYR A 68 -4.89 8.82 11.01
CA TYR A 68 -5.14 9.83 9.99
C TYR A 68 -5.35 9.22 8.60
N VAL A 69 -4.57 8.20 8.25
CA VAL A 69 -4.73 7.47 6.98
C VAL A 69 -6.07 6.73 6.94
N LEU A 70 -6.41 5.99 8.00
CA LEU A 70 -7.65 5.24 8.06
C LEU A 70 -8.88 6.14 8.03
N ASP A 71 -8.84 7.29 8.72
CA ASP A 71 -9.92 8.27 8.72
C ASP A 71 -10.12 8.87 7.33
N TYR A 72 -9.02 9.20 6.64
CA TYR A 72 -9.08 9.63 5.25
C TYR A 72 -9.77 8.57 4.36
N LEU A 73 -9.34 7.31 4.45
CA LEU A 73 -9.89 6.24 3.61
C LEU A 73 -11.38 5.96 3.91
N LYS A 74 -11.82 6.10 5.16
CA LYS A 74 -13.22 5.92 5.57
C LYS A 74 -14.16 6.95 4.95
N LEU A 75 -13.66 8.13 4.57
CA LEU A 75 -14.44 9.11 3.81
C LEU A 75 -14.80 8.60 2.40
N HIS A 76 -13.99 7.70 1.85
CA HIS A 76 -14.13 7.20 0.48
C HIS A 76 -14.65 5.76 0.40
N MET A 77 -14.66 5.00 1.51
CA MET A 77 -15.12 3.61 1.54
C MET A 77 -15.77 3.24 2.88
N GLN A 78 -17.00 2.73 2.83
CA GLN A 78 -17.84 2.50 4.03
C GLN A 78 -17.48 1.26 4.88
N HIS A 79 -16.54 0.41 4.45
CA HIS A 79 -16.28 -0.88 5.10
C HIS A 79 -14.80 -1.13 5.41
N ILE A 80 -14.14 -0.18 6.07
CA ILE A 80 -12.76 -0.35 6.53
C ILE A 80 -12.75 -0.87 7.96
N ASN A 81 -12.52 -2.18 8.11
CA ASN A 81 -12.37 -2.84 9.41
C ASN A 81 -10.90 -3.15 9.71
N ILE A 82 -10.09 -2.10 9.81
CA ILE A 82 -8.65 -2.18 10.10
C ILE A 82 -8.36 -1.34 11.34
N SER A 83 -7.69 -1.92 12.32
CA SER A 83 -7.24 -1.21 13.51
C SER A 83 -5.85 -0.60 13.31
N PRO A 84 -5.59 0.65 13.72
CA PRO A 84 -4.24 1.21 13.73
C PRO A 84 -3.24 0.35 14.50
N HIS A 85 -3.70 -0.33 15.56
CA HIS A 85 -2.85 -1.21 16.37
C HIS A 85 -2.31 -2.40 15.58
N ASP A 86 -3.08 -2.94 14.65
CA ASP A 86 -2.65 -4.05 13.81
C ASP A 86 -1.55 -3.60 12.84
N ILE A 87 -1.66 -2.39 12.30
CA ILE A 87 -0.65 -1.82 11.40
C ILE A 87 0.64 -1.53 12.17
N VAL A 88 0.54 -0.83 13.31
CA VAL A 88 1.71 -0.46 14.14
C VAL A 88 2.41 -1.68 14.74
N SER A 89 1.69 -2.79 14.95
CA SER A 89 2.29 -4.06 15.40
C SER A 89 2.93 -4.87 14.26
N GLY A 90 2.86 -4.40 13.01
CA GLY A 90 3.43 -5.11 11.86
C GLY A 90 2.58 -6.30 11.41
N ASN A 91 1.27 -6.31 11.67
CA ASN A 91 0.39 -7.39 11.22
C ASN A 91 0.29 -7.36 9.69
N ARG A 92 1.10 -8.21 9.04
CA ARG A 92 1.22 -8.33 7.59
C ARG A 92 -0.13 -8.44 6.88
N LYS A 93 -1.07 -9.23 7.42
CA LYS A 93 -2.40 -9.41 6.84
C LYS A 93 -3.16 -8.08 6.74
N GLN A 94 -3.13 -7.31 7.83
CA GLN A 94 -3.82 -6.02 7.92
C GLN A 94 -3.13 -4.93 7.10
N ILE A 95 -1.79 -4.94 7.05
CA ILE A 95 -1.00 -4.04 6.20
C ILE A 95 -1.33 -4.25 4.72
N LEU A 96 -1.44 -5.51 4.28
CA LEU A 96 -1.73 -5.82 2.89
C LEU A 96 -3.19 -5.51 2.53
N ALA A 97 -4.13 -5.75 3.45
CA ALA A 97 -5.51 -5.30 3.30
C ALA A 97 -5.60 -3.76 3.17
N LEU A 98 -4.81 -3.02 3.96
CA LEU A 98 -4.76 -1.56 3.90
C LEU A 98 -4.20 -1.06 2.55
N LEU A 99 -3.08 -1.60 2.10
CA LEU A 99 -2.48 -1.23 0.80
C LEU A 99 -3.44 -1.50 -0.36
N TRP A 100 -4.16 -2.62 -0.31
CA TRP A 100 -5.20 -2.93 -1.27
C TRP A 100 -6.33 -1.90 -1.30
N ILE A 101 -6.82 -1.48 -0.12
CA ILE A 101 -7.85 -0.44 -0.01
C ILE A 101 -7.35 0.88 -0.61
N ILE A 102 -6.10 1.27 -0.32
CA ILE A 102 -5.48 2.47 -0.89
C ILE A 102 -5.48 2.38 -2.42
N MET A 103 -5.01 1.27 -2.99
CA MET A 103 -5.01 1.07 -4.44
C MET A 103 -6.42 1.12 -5.05
N LYS A 104 -7.42 0.57 -4.35
CA LYS A 104 -8.82 0.59 -4.81
C LYS A 104 -9.46 1.97 -4.76
N ILE A 105 -9.22 2.75 -3.71
CA ILE A 105 -9.85 4.07 -3.53
C ILE A 105 -9.38 5.06 -4.59
N PHE A 106 -8.10 5.02 -4.95
CA PHE A 106 -7.55 5.85 -6.02
C PHE A 106 -7.77 5.25 -7.41
N ASP A 107 -8.69 4.28 -7.48
CA ASP A 107 -9.20 3.57 -8.64
C ASP A 107 -8.11 3.39 -9.69
N PHE A 108 -6.96 2.81 -9.32
CA PHE A 108 -5.87 2.55 -10.24
C PHE A 108 -6.39 1.60 -11.34
N PRO A 109 -6.85 2.10 -12.52
CA PRO A 109 -7.24 1.20 -13.58
C PRO A 109 -5.95 0.59 -14.13
N SER A 110 -4.82 1.30 -13.94
CA SER A 110 -3.46 1.06 -14.42
C SER A 110 -2.67 0.00 -13.65
N PHE A 111 -3.22 -0.65 -12.62
CA PHE A 111 -2.73 -2.01 -12.32
C PHE A 111 -3.17 -3.00 -13.43
N HIS A 112 -4.05 -2.59 -14.34
CA HIS A 112 -4.02 -3.00 -15.74
C HIS A 112 -3.16 -2.02 -16.57
N ILE A 113 -1.89 -2.33 -16.80
CA ILE A 113 -1.14 -2.15 -18.06
C ILE A 113 0.32 -2.52 -17.75
N ALA A 114 0.60 -3.81 -17.91
CA ALA A 114 1.74 -4.27 -18.69
C ALA A 114 1.29 -5.49 -19.52
N THR A 115 0.06 -5.45 -20.04
CA THR A 115 -0.42 -6.42 -21.02
C THR A 115 -0.01 -5.92 -22.41
N ASN A 116 1.21 -6.31 -22.77
CA ASN A 116 1.95 -6.08 -24.02
C ASN A 116 1.17 -5.61 -25.27
N LYS A 117 1.74 -4.60 -25.94
CA LYS A 117 2.16 -4.75 -27.35
C LYS A 117 3.33 -3.81 -27.65
N HIS A 118 4.48 -4.42 -27.97
CA HIS A 118 5.78 -3.83 -28.30
C HIS A 118 6.50 -3.10 -27.16
N ILE A 119 7.42 -3.80 -26.49
CA ILE A 119 8.84 -3.41 -26.38
C ILE A 119 9.62 -4.67 -25.99
N HIS A 120 10.52 -5.06 -26.87
CA HIS A 120 11.54 -6.07 -26.65
C HIS A 120 12.68 -5.39 -25.86
N ASN A 121 12.61 -5.38 -24.53
CA ASN A 121 13.79 -5.16 -23.68
C ASN A 121 13.54 -5.67 -22.26
N GLU A 122 14.54 -6.33 -21.71
CA GLU A 122 14.58 -6.98 -20.42
C GLU A 122 14.52 -5.91 -19.31
N ASN A 123 13.33 -5.64 -18.74
CA ASN A 123 13.13 -4.89 -17.47
C ASN A 123 11.66 -4.83 -17.00
N THR A 124 10.77 -5.70 -17.47
CA THR A 124 9.37 -5.69 -16.99
C THR A 124 9.17 -6.68 -15.84
N ILE A 125 8.84 -6.10 -14.70
CA ILE A 125 9.05 -6.64 -13.36
C ILE A 125 7.95 -7.64 -12.89
N PHE A 126 6.97 -7.97 -13.74
CA PHE A 126 5.79 -8.78 -13.37
C PHE A 126 5.33 -9.77 -14.46
N SER A 127 5.36 -11.08 -14.17
CA SER A 127 4.79 -12.14 -15.01
C SER A 127 3.30 -12.32 -14.71
N TYR A 128 2.45 -11.78 -15.59
CA TYR A 128 1.10 -11.29 -15.26
C TYR A 128 -0.06 -12.31 -15.18
N GLY A 129 0.14 -13.60 -15.47
CA GLY A 129 -0.99 -14.54 -15.67
C GLY A 129 -1.56 -15.18 -14.40
N GLN A 130 -0.68 -15.59 -13.48
CA GLN A 130 -1.05 -16.38 -12.30
C GLN A 130 -1.42 -15.49 -11.11
N ASP A 131 -0.56 -14.51 -10.83
CA ASP A 131 -0.60 -13.65 -9.64
C ASP A 131 -1.89 -12.84 -9.50
N ARG A 132 -2.46 -12.38 -10.62
CA ARG A 132 -3.72 -11.60 -10.61
C ARG A 132 -4.90 -12.43 -10.09
N SER A 133 -5.00 -13.68 -10.52
CA SER A 133 -6.12 -14.54 -10.14
C SER A 133 -6.03 -14.91 -8.66
N ASP A 134 -4.81 -15.10 -8.16
CA ASP A 134 -4.55 -15.44 -6.77
C ASP A 134 -4.76 -14.23 -5.85
N LEU A 135 -4.36 -13.04 -6.28
CA LEU A 135 -4.65 -11.77 -5.57
C LEU A 135 -6.15 -11.50 -5.46
N LEU A 136 -6.92 -11.67 -6.55
CA LEU A 136 -8.37 -11.44 -6.53
C LEU A 136 -9.12 -12.51 -5.72
N LYS A 137 -8.73 -13.78 -5.83
CA LYS A 137 -9.31 -14.87 -5.01
C LYS A 137 -9.00 -14.68 -3.53
N TRP A 138 -7.77 -14.28 -3.20
CA TRP A 138 -7.36 -14.05 -1.82
C TRP A 138 -8.03 -12.83 -1.20
N THR A 139 -8.10 -11.70 -1.90
CA THR A 139 -8.78 -10.48 -1.40
C THR A 139 -10.25 -10.73 -1.11
N ASN A 140 -10.94 -11.49 -1.96
CA ASN A 140 -12.32 -11.92 -1.70
C ASN A 140 -12.45 -12.88 -0.51
N ARG A 141 -11.39 -13.60 -0.12
CA ARG A 141 -11.35 -14.44 1.10
C ARG A 141 -10.94 -13.68 2.36
N LEU A 142 -10.35 -12.50 2.21
CA LEU A 142 -9.97 -11.66 3.35
C LEU A 142 -11.10 -10.75 3.83
N LEU A 143 -11.96 -10.33 2.90
CA LEU A 143 -13.01 -9.34 3.12
C LEU A 143 -14.40 -9.96 3.32
N ASN A 144 -14.52 -11.29 3.17
CA ASN A 144 -15.68 -12.10 3.57
C ASN A 144 -15.28 -12.98 4.75
#